data_AF-A0A4V1M7E2-F1
#
_entry.id   AF-A0A4V1M7E2-F1
#
_cell.length_a   1.000
_cell.length_b   1.000
_cell.length_c   1.000
_cell.angle_alpha   90.00
_cell.angle_beta   90.00
_cell.angle_gamma   90.00
#
_symmetry.space_group_name_H-M   'P 1'
#
loop_
_entity.id
_entity.type
_entity.pdbx_description
1 polymer ?
#
loop_
_entity_poly.entity_id
_entity_poly.type
_entity_poly.pdbx_seq_one_letter_code
_entity_poly.pdbx_strand_id
1 'polypeptide(L)'
;MSTVEFNQMLLTNTDFLKPFAFTLTRDNETAKDLLQETMFRALANREKYNVGTNIKAWLYTIMRNIFINNYRRRAKQQTIFDFTPNEFLLDYQQVTVANEAEANLQLKEIKKAVYELPEIFKQPFTLYFEGFKYHEIAHVLNEPLGTIKSRIHFARKLLKEQISRN
;
A
#
# COMPACT_ATOMS: atom_id res chain seq x y z
N MET A 1 2.45 19.32 16.47
CA MET A 1 3.59 19.46 15.52
C MET A 1 3.34 20.66 14.63
N SER A 2 4.29 21.59 14.57
CA SER A 2 4.20 22.83 13.79
C SER A 2 4.25 22.55 12.28
N THR A 3 3.87 23.54 11.47
CA THR A 3 3.90 23.42 9.99
C THR A 3 5.31 23.23 9.48
N VAL A 4 6.25 23.92 10.09
CA VAL A 4 7.68 23.85 9.74
C VAL A 4 8.23 22.46 10.07
N GLU A 5 7.90 21.93 11.25
CA GLU A 5 8.31 20.58 11.66
C GLU A 5 7.77 19.50 10.72
N PHE A 6 6.50 19.59 10.31
CA PHE A 6 5.92 18.65 9.35
C PHE A 6 6.63 18.70 8.00
N ASN A 7 6.84 19.91 7.46
CA ASN A 7 7.44 20.09 6.15
C ASN A 7 8.87 19.55 6.12
N GLN A 8 9.65 19.83 7.18
CA GLN A 8 11.00 19.30 7.29
C GLN A 8 11.00 17.77 7.35
N MET A 9 10.11 17.19 8.18
CA MET A 9 9.96 15.74 8.29
C MET A 9 9.55 15.10 6.95
N LEU A 10 8.67 15.77 6.19
CA LEU A 10 8.25 15.33 4.86
C LEU A 10 9.44 15.33 3.88
N LEU A 11 10.19 16.44 3.81
CA LEU A 11 11.33 16.61 2.91
C LEU A 11 12.41 15.54 3.16
N THR A 12 12.77 15.30 4.43
CA THR A 12 13.77 14.30 4.82
C THR A 12 13.38 12.87 4.41
N ASN A 13 12.08 12.58 4.25
CA ASN A 13 11.61 11.25 3.87
C ASN A 13 11.32 11.09 2.36
N THR A 14 11.54 12.14 1.56
CA THR A 14 11.27 12.13 0.11
C THR A 14 12.16 11.12 -0.63
N ASP A 15 13.45 11.09 -0.31
CA ASP A 15 14.42 10.24 -1.00
C ASP A 15 14.12 8.74 -0.81
N PHE A 16 13.56 8.37 0.35
CA PHE A 16 13.18 7.00 0.65
C PHE A 16 12.04 6.47 -0.24
N LEU A 17 11.20 7.36 -0.76
CA LEU A 17 10.08 6.99 -1.63
C LEU A 17 10.49 6.79 -3.09
N LYS A 18 11.64 7.33 -3.52
CA LYS A 18 12.08 7.28 -4.93
C LYS A 18 12.19 5.85 -5.48
N PRO A 19 12.85 4.90 -4.79
CA PRO A 19 12.94 3.52 -5.30
C PRO A 19 11.56 2.87 -5.40
N PHE A 20 10.67 3.13 -4.44
CA PHE A 20 9.32 2.58 -4.45
C PHE A 20 8.45 3.14 -5.57
N ALA A 21 8.52 4.45 -5.81
CA ALA A 21 7.84 5.07 -6.95
C ALA A 21 8.30 4.42 -8.27
N PHE A 22 9.61 4.21 -8.44
CA PHE A 22 10.17 3.55 -9.62
C PHE A 22 9.72 2.08 -9.73
N THR A 23 9.70 1.31 -8.64
CA THR A 23 9.22 -0.08 -8.67
C THR A 23 7.76 -0.18 -9.13
N LEU A 24 6.91 0.78 -8.74
CA LEU A 24 5.51 0.81 -9.15
C LEU A 24 5.33 1.21 -10.61
N THR A 25 6.07 2.21 -11.10
CA THR A 25 5.84 2.80 -12.43
C THR A 25 6.71 2.18 -13.53
N ARG A 26 7.88 1.65 -13.17
CA ARG A 26 8.96 1.20 -14.09
C ARG A 26 9.38 2.26 -15.12
N ASP A 27 9.11 3.52 -14.82
CA ASP A 27 9.39 4.67 -15.66
C ASP A 27 9.80 5.86 -14.77
N ASN A 28 10.88 6.54 -15.13
CA ASN A 28 11.47 7.60 -14.32
C ASN A 28 10.59 8.86 -14.26
N GLU A 29 9.98 9.25 -15.37
CA GLU A 29 9.14 10.45 -15.40
C GLU A 29 7.83 10.20 -14.63
N THR A 30 7.18 9.08 -14.88
CA THR A 30 5.97 8.67 -14.13
C THR A 30 6.28 8.48 -12.63
N ALA A 31 7.48 8.00 -12.27
CA ALA A 31 7.91 7.90 -10.87
C ALA A 31 8.04 9.28 -10.21
N LYS A 32 8.63 10.26 -10.90
CA LYS A 32 8.72 11.65 -10.42
C LYS A 32 7.34 12.27 -10.24
N ASP A 33 6.42 12.04 -11.17
CA ASP A 33 5.05 12.53 -11.08
C ASP A 33 4.31 11.91 -9.88
N LEU A 34 4.44 10.59 -9.70
CA LEU A 34 3.86 9.88 -8.57
C LEU A 34 4.42 10.38 -7.23
N LEU A 35 5.72 10.65 -7.17
CA LEU A 35 6.37 11.22 -5.99
C LEU A 35 5.83 12.62 -5.69
N GLN A 36 5.77 13.50 -6.69
CA GLN A 36 5.26 14.86 -6.54
C GLN A 36 3.80 14.88 -6.05
N GLU A 37 2.92 14.09 -6.68
CA GLU A 37 1.52 13.97 -6.26
C GLU A 37 1.40 13.41 -4.83
N THR A 38 2.28 12.48 -4.43
CA THR A 38 2.34 11.95 -3.06
C THR A 38 2.63 13.07 -2.07
N MET A 39 3.64 13.89 -2.35
CA MET A 39 4.05 15.01 -1.49
C MET A 39 2.95 16.07 -1.39
N PHE A 40 2.34 16.41 -2.52
CA PHE A 40 1.21 17.33 -2.58
C PHE A 40 0.04 16.85 -1.70
N ARG A 41 -0.36 15.58 -1.83
CA ARG A 41 -1.43 15.01 -1.01
C ARG A 41 -1.07 14.89 0.46
N ALA A 42 0.19 14.60 0.78
CA ALA A 42 0.64 14.55 2.16
C ALA A 42 0.56 15.93 2.83
N LEU A 43 0.96 17.00 2.13
CA LEU A 43 0.79 18.38 2.59
C LEU A 43 -0.70 18.73 2.75
N ALA A 44 -1.53 18.45 1.74
CA ALA A 44 -2.96 18.75 1.77
C ALA A 44 -3.73 17.97 2.85
N ASN A 45 -3.24 16.78 3.25
CA ASN A 45 -3.86 15.94 4.27
C ASN A 45 -3.05 15.90 5.57
N ARG A 46 -2.20 16.90 5.83
CA ARG A 46 -1.35 16.95 7.02
C ARG A 46 -2.13 16.74 8.32
N GLU A 47 -3.34 17.28 8.42
CA GLU A 47 -4.19 17.14 9.62
C GLU A 47 -4.59 15.69 9.90
N LYS A 48 -4.56 14.81 8.90
CA LYS A 48 -4.83 13.37 9.05
C LYS A 48 -3.61 12.57 9.52
N TYR A 49 -2.45 13.21 9.62
CA TYR A 49 -1.25 12.57 10.15
C TYR A 49 -1.27 12.58 11.69
N ASN A 50 -1.28 11.39 12.28
CA ASN A 50 -1.19 11.23 13.71
C ASN A 50 0.29 11.35 14.14
N VAL A 51 0.61 12.42 14.86
CA VAL A 51 1.97 12.68 15.37
C VAL A 51 2.43 11.50 16.24
N GLY A 52 3.67 11.04 16.03
CA GLY A 52 4.23 9.86 16.70
C GLY A 52 4.02 8.54 15.95
N THR A 53 3.26 8.54 14.84
CA THR A 53 3.17 7.37 13.95
C THR A 53 4.28 7.38 12.89
N ASN A 54 4.52 6.25 12.21
CA ASN A 54 5.58 6.14 11.21
C ASN A 54 5.21 6.92 9.93
N ILE A 55 5.83 8.09 9.71
CA ILE A 55 5.60 8.91 8.52
C ILE A 55 5.91 8.17 7.22
N LYS A 56 6.95 7.32 7.19
CA LYS A 56 7.29 6.55 5.98
C LYS A 56 6.09 5.69 5.59
N ALA A 57 5.58 4.88 6.51
CA ALA A 57 4.42 4.01 6.27
C ALA A 57 3.17 4.79 5.81
N TRP A 58 2.95 5.98 6.37
CA TRP A 58 1.87 6.87 5.94
C TRP A 58 2.06 7.37 4.51
N LEU A 59 3.27 7.77 4.13
CA LEU A 59 3.59 8.20 2.76
C LEU A 59 3.52 7.06 1.75
N TYR A 60 3.97 5.84 2.09
CA TYR A 60 3.77 4.64 1.26
C TYR A 60 2.29 4.42 0.98
N THR A 61 1.45 4.56 2.00
CA THR A 61 -0.01 4.40 1.86
C THR A 61 -0.59 5.41 0.88
N ILE A 62 -0.17 6.68 0.97
CA ILE A 62 -0.63 7.73 0.05
C ILE A 62 -0.17 7.43 -1.38
N MET A 63 1.13 7.17 -1.59
CA MET A 63 1.71 6.89 -2.90
C MET A 63 1.04 5.70 -3.58
N ARG A 64 0.89 4.60 -2.84
CA ARG A 64 0.25 3.39 -3.33
C ARG A 64 -1.21 3.64 -3.72
N ASN A 65 -1.96 4.39 -2.92
CA ASN A 65 -3.33 4.75 -3.24
C ASN A 65 -3.44 5.62 -4.49
N ILE A 66 -2.53 6.57 -4.69
CA ILE A 66 -2.47 7.38 -5.92
C ILE A 66 -2.23 6.47 -7.12
N PHE A 67 -1.21 5.61 -7.05
CA PHE A 67 -0.86 4.69 -8.13
C PHE A 67 -2.03 3.79 -8.54
N ILE A 68 -2.69 3.14 -7.57
CA ILE A 68 -3.81 2.24 -7.83
C ILE A 68 -5.01 2.99 -8.41
N ASN A 69 -5.33 4.17 -7.89
CA ASN A 69 -6.43 4.97 -8.42
C ASN A 69 -6.17 5.42 -9.85
N ASN A 70 -4.93 5.82 -10.16
CA ASN A 70 -4.52 6.19 -11.51
C ASN A 70 -4.57 4.98 -12.45
N TYR A 71 -4.07 3.82 -12.02
CA TYR A 71 -4.16 2.57 -12.78
C TYR A 71 -5.62 2.20 -13.10
N ARG A 72 -6.52 2.23 -12.12
CA ARG A 72 -7.95 1.93 -12.35
C ARG A 72 -8.61 2.93 -13.29
N ARG A 73 -8.25 4.22 -13.19
CA ARG A 73 -8.78 5.25 -14.10
C ARG A 73 -8.32 4.96 -15.53
N ARG A 74 -7.05 4.63 -15.73
CA ARG A 74 -6.50 4.23 -17.04
C ARG A 74 -7.18 2.97 -17.58
N ALA A 75 -7.32 1.93 -16.76
CA ALA A 75 -7.99 0.69 -17.16
C ALA A 75 -9.46 0.92 -17.57
N LYS A 76 -10.19 1.79 -16.85
CA LYS A 76 -11.56 2.19 -17.22
C LYS A 76 -11.64 3.01 -18.51
N GLN A 77 -10.62 3.82 -18.78
CA GLN A 77 -10.52 4.61 -20.01
C GLN A 77 -10.14 3.72 -21.20
N GLN A 78 -9.30 2.71 -20.99
CA GLN A 78 -8.90 1.72 -21.98
C GLN A 78 -10.00 0.69 -22.26
N THR A 79 -10.91 0.38 -21.33
CA THR A 79 -12.07 -0.49 -21.63
C THR A 79 -13.06 0.13 -22.62
N ILE A 80 -12.91 1.41 -22.99
CA ILE A 80 -13.65 2.06 -24.07
C ILE A 80 -12.96 1.83 -25.44
N PHE A 81 -11.69 1.44 -25.46
CA PHE A 81 -10.87 1.16 -26.64
C PHE A 81 -10.01 -0.10 -26.41
N ASP A 82 -10.54 -1.23 -26.86
CA ASP A 82 -9.90 -2.54 -26.98
C ASP A 82 -9.60 -3.37 -25.71
N PHE A 83 -10.09 -4.61 -25.78
CA PHE A 83 -9.80 -5.72 -24.88
C PHE A 83 -8.39 -6.27 -25.14
N THR A 84 -7.53 -6.24 -24.12
CA THR A 84 -6.51 -7.28 -23.94
C THR A 84 -6.57 -7.78 -22.48
N PRO A 85 -6.84 -9.09 -22.26
CA PRO A 85 -6.87 -9.67 -20.93
C PRO A 85 -5.45 -9.91 -20.38
N ASN A 86 -5.24 -9.51 -19.13
CA ASN A 86 -4.27 -10.05 -18.18
C ASN A 86 -2.83 -10.30 -18.67
N GLU A 87 -1.96 -9.37 -18.31
CA GLU A 87 -0.64 -9.72 -17.77
C GLU A 87 -0.36 -8.77 -16.61
N PHE A 88 0.69 -8.98 -15.83
CA PHE A 88 1.02 -8.25 -14.59
C PHE A 88 0.32 -8.76 -13.33
N LEU A 89 0.50 -10.06 -13.10
CA LEU A 89 0.70 -10.61 -11.76
C LEU A 89 1.89 -9.83 -11.15
N LEU A 90 1.57 -8.82 -10.33
CA LEU A 90 2.54 -7.95 -9.66
C LEU A 90 3.31 -8.78 -8.63
N ASP A 91 4.38 -9.41 -9.07
CA ASP A 91 5.39 -9.98 -8.20
C ASP A 91 6.08 -8.83 -7.46
N TYR A 92 5.68 -8.62 -6.20
CA TYR A 92 6.24 -7.61 -5.31
C TYR A 92 7.61 -8.07 -4.82
N GLN A 93 8.62 -7.95 -5.68
CA GLN A 93 10.03 -8.06 -5.30
C GLN A 93 10.54 -6.71 -4.78
N GLN A 94 10.64 -6.67 -3.45
CA GLN A 94 11.61 -6.00 -2.59
C GLN A 94 12.24 -4.68 -3.08
N VAL A 95 11.82 -3.58 -2.44
CA VAL A 95 12.64 -2.38 -2.26
C VAL A 95 13.46 -2.58 -0.99
N THR A 96 14.75 -2.88 -1.15
CA THR A 96 15.80 -2.71 -0.14
C THR A 96 16.13 -1.23 0.00
N VAL A 97 16.13 -0.68 1.23
CA VAL A 97 17.19 0.23 1.75
C VAL A 97 17.09 0.33 3.30
N ALA A 98 18.23 0.00 3.95
CA ALA A 98 18.73 0.39 5.29
C ALA A 98 18.03 -0.12 6.57
N ASN A 99 18.05 -1.45 6.78
CA ASN A 99 18.69 -2.13 7.93
C ASN A 99 18.63 -3.65 7.60
N GLU A 100 19.50 -4.12 6.69
CA GLU A 100 19.26 -5.32 5.88
C GLU A 100 19.11 -6.64 6.64
N ALA A 101 19.62 -6.79 7.85
CA ALA A 101 19.45 -8.04 8.60
C ALA A 101 18.10 -8.07 9.34
N GLU A 102 17.81 -7.07 10.18
CA GLU A 102 16.57 -7.01 10.97
C GLU A 102 15.33 -6.72 10.11
N ALA A 103 15.42 -5.81 9.15
CA ALA A 103 14.27 -5.46 8.31
C ALA A 103 13.88 -6.61 7.37
N ASN A 104 14.84 -7.40 6.86
CA ASN A 104 14.53 -8.59 6.05
C ASN A 104 14.00 -9.74 6.90
N LEU A 105 14.46 -9.89 8.15
CA LEU A 105 13.89 -10.84 9.10
C LEU A 105 12.42 -10.48 9.41
N GLN A 106 12.17 -9.23 9.79
CA GLN A 106 10.81 -8.74 10.04
C GLN A 106 9.90 -8.85 8.81
N LEU A 107 10.40 -8.57 7.60
CA LEU A 107 9.59 -8.72 6.37
C LEU A 107 9.26 -10.17 6.05
N LYS A 108 10.21 -11.10 6.25
CA LYS A 108 9.98 -12.54 6.09
C LYS A 108 8.97 -13.04 7.12
N GLU A 109 9.06 -12.58 8.35
CA GLU A 109 8.12 -12.91 9.42
C GLU A 109 6.72 -12.37 9.14
N ILE A 110 6.60 -11.13 8.67
CA ILE A 110 5.31 -10.55 8.26
C ILE A 110 4.72 -11.34 7.09
N LYS A 111 5.52 -11.68 6.07
CA LYS A 111 5.05 -12.50 4.95
C LYS A 111 4.58 -13.87 5.45
N LYS A 112 5.35 -14.53 6.30
CA LYS A 112 5.01 -15.81 6.90
C LYS A 112 3.70 -15.73 7.70
N ALA A 113 3.55 -14.71 8.53
CA ALA A 113 2.33 -14.45 9.30
C ALA A 113 1.10 -14.26 8.38
N VAL A 114 1.26 -13.58 7.24
CA VAL A 114 0.19 -13.46 6.24
C VAL A 114 -0.12 -14.80 5.57
N TYR A 115 0.88 -15.64 5.29
CA TYR A 115 0.66 -16.98 4.74
C TYR A 115 0.02 -17.95 5.75
N GLU A 116 0.26 -17.76 7.04
CA GLU A 116 -0.32 -18.56 8.13
C GLU A 116 -1.77 -18.15 8.49
N LEU A 117 -2.26 -17.04 7.96
CA LEU A 117 -3.66 -16.65 8.14
C LEU A 117 -4.59 -17.72 7.54
N PRO A 118 -5.69 -18.08 8.23
CA PRO A 118 -6.75 -18.87 7.65
C PRO A 118 -7.22 -18.27 6.31
N GLU A 119 -7.47 -19.11 5.31
CA GLU A 119 -7.71 -18.67 3.94
C GLU A 119 -8.91 -17.73 3.80
N ILE A 120 -9.90 -17.91 4.68
CA ILE A 120 -11.08 -17.05 4.84
C ILE A 120 -10.72 -15.58 5.17
N PHE A 121 -9.59 -15.33 5.82
CA PHE A 121 -9.09 -14.00 6.18
C PHE A 121 -7.98 -13.53 5.24
N LYS A 122 -7.13 -14.47 4.80
CA LYS A 122 -6.00 -14.20 3.91
C LYS A 122 -6.47 -13.63 2.57
N GLN A 123 -7.43 -14.28 1.89
CA GLN A 123 -7.83 -13.84 0.54
C GLN A 123 -8.46 -12.43 0.53
N PRO A 124 -9.42 -12.06 1.40
CA PRO A 124 -9.89 -10.68 1.50
C PRO A 124 -8.79 -9.68 1.90
N PHE A 125 -7.89 -10.08 2.81
CA PHE A 125 -6.81 -9.23 3.28
C PHE A 125 -5.77 -8.98 2.18
N THR A 126 -5.41 -9.99 1.39
CA THR A 126 -4.51 -9.88 0.24
C THR A 126 -5.09 -8.93 -0.80
N LEU A 127 -6.35 -9.10 -1.21
CA LEU A 127 -6.99 -8.18 -2.16
C LEU A 127 -7.07 -6.74 -1.61
N TYR A 128 -7.35 -6.58 -0.32
CA TYR A 128 -7.30 -5.29 0.34
C TYR A 128 -5.88 -4.70 0.34
N PHE A 129 -4.87 -5.52 0.59
CA PHE A 129 -3.46 -5.17 0.56
C PHE A 129 -2.93 -4.93 -0.86
N GLU A 130 -3.60 -5.46 -1.89
CA GLU A 130 -3.43 -5.16 -3.32
C GLU A 130 -4.25 -3.93 -3.75
N GLY A 131 -5.10 -3.45 -2.84
CA GLY A 131 -5.69 -2.11 -2.87
C GLY A 131 -7.11 -2.06 -3.35
N PHE A 132 -7.74 -3.21 -3.58
CA PHE A 132 -9.17 -3.32 -3.81
C PHE A 132 -9.95 -2.65 -2.68
N LYS A 133 -10.97 -1.89 -3.06
CA LYS A 133 -11.92 -1.29 -2.12
C LYS A 133 -12.81 -2.40 -1.58
N TYR A 134 -13.32 -2.23 -0.37
CA TYR A 134 -14.18 -3.23 0.28
C TYR A 134 -15.34 -3.73 -0.61
N HIS A 135 -15.96 -2.85 -1.40
CA HIS A 135 -17.05 -3.23 -2.31
C HIS A 135 -16.56 -4.01 -3.54
N GLU A 136 -15.34 -3.75 -4.03
CA GLU A 136 -14.74 -4.52 -5.13
C GLU A 136 -14.35 -5.92 -4.65
N ILE A 137 -13.81 -6.03 -3.43
CA ILE A 137 -13.49 -7.32 -2.81
C ILE A 137 -14.77 -8.13 -2.58
N ALA A 138 -15.83 -7.49 -2.07
CA ALA A 138 -17.14 -8.11 -1.89
C ALA A 138 -17.68 -8.68 -3.21
N HIS A 139 -17.51 -7.95 -4.31
CA HIS A 139 -17.89 -8.41 -5.64
C HIS A 139 -17.01 -9.54 -6.15
N VAL A 140 -15.68 -9.42 -6.02
CA VAL A 140 -14.71 -10.44 -6.49
C VAL A 140 -14.88 -11.77 -5.75
N LEU A 141 -15.14 -11.73 -4.44
CA LEU A 141 -15.31 -12.91 -3.61
C LEU A 141 -16.77 -13.38 -3.51
N ASN A 142 -17.70 -12.64 -4.12
CA ASN A 142 -19.14 -12.87 -4.05
C ASN A 142 -19.66 -13.00 -2.60
N GLU A 143 -19.25 -12.06 -1.74
CA GLU A 143 -19.60 -12.05 -0.33
C GLU A 143 -20.15 -10.68 0.13
N PRO A 144 -20.95 -10.63 1.20
CA PRO A 144 -21.47 -9.38 1.73
C PRO A 144 -20.36 -8.40 2.17
N LEU A 145 -20.55 -7.11 1.90
CA LEU A 145 -19.61 -6.06 2.31
C LEU A 145 -19.28 -6.07 3.80
N GLY A 146 -20.27 -6.38 4.65
CA GLY A 146 -20.08 -6.53 6.10
C GLY A 146 -19.12 -7.65 6.46
N THR A 147 -19.21 -8.79 5.75
CA THR A 147 -18.33 -9.95 5.91
C THR A 147 -16.90 -9.64 5.48
N ILE A 148 -16.72 -8.90 4.39
CA ILE A 148 -15.38 -8.45 3.97
C ILE A 148 -14.74 -7.53 5.00
N LYS A 149 -15.49 -6.55 5.52
CA LYS A 149 -14.99 -5.63 6.56
C LYS A 149 -14.57 -6.38 7.82
N SER A 150 -15.39 -7.34 8.29
CA SER A 150 -15.07 -8.13 9.48
C SER A 150 -13.87 -9.04 9.24
N ARG A 151 -13.79 -9.75 8.11
CA ARG A 151 -12.65 -10.62 7.76
C ARG A 151 -11.33 -9.86 7.67
N ILE A 152 -11.32 -8.68 7.05
CA ILE A 152 -10.11 -7.84 6.98
C ILE A 152 -9.74 -7.31 8.38
N HIS A 153 -10.72 -6.95 9.20
CA HIS A 153 -10.48 -6.54 10.58
C HIS A 153 -9.85 -7.69 11.41
N PHE A 154 -10.39 -8.90 11.31
CA PHE A 154 -9.84 -10.08 11.98
C PHE A 154 -8.45 -10.45 11.47
N ALA A 155 -8.21 -10.39 10.16
CA ALA A 155 -6.88 -10.58 9.58
C ALA A 155 -5.85 -9.62 10.20
N ARG A 156 -6.18 -8.33 10.32
CA ARG A 156 -5.30 -7.33 10.94
C ARG A 156 -5.04 -7.60 12.42
N LYS A 157 -6.05 -8.08 13.15
CA LYS A 157 -5.91 -8.44 14.57
C LYS A 157 -4.97 -9.64 14.75
N LEU A 158 -5.17 -10.69 13.97
CA LEU A 158 -4.34 -11.90 14.00
C LEU A 158 -2.88 -11.59 13.64
N LEU A 159 -2.65 -10.81 12.58
CA LEU A 159 -1.30 -10.38 12.20
C LEU A 159 -0.63 -9.55 13.29
N LYS A 160 -1.37 -8.65 13.94
CA LYS A 160 -0.83 -7.85 15.05
C LYS A 160 -0.43 -8.75 16.22
N GLU A 161 -1.25 -9.73 16.58
CA GLU A 161 -0.95 -10.68 17.66
C GLU A 161 0.29 -11.52 17.36
N GLN A 162 0.42 -12.04 16.13
CA GLN A 162 1.58 -12.83 15.72
C GLN A 162 2.87 -12.01 15.72
N ILE A 163 2.82 -10.77 15.22
CA ILE A 163 4.00 -9.87 15.20
C ILE A 163 4.37 -9.40 16.62
N SER A 164 3.41 -9.29 17.54
CA SER A 164 3.68 -8.86 18.93
C SER A 164 4.20 -9.97 19.86
N ARG A 165 4.14 -11.24 19.43
CA ARG A 165 4.61 -12.40 20.21
C ARG A 165 6.06 -12.79 19.91
N ASN A 166 6.66 -12.21 18.87
CA ASN A 166 8.08 -12.32 18.54
C ASN A 166 8.80 -11.04 18.94
#